data_AF-A0A8S2Z9V4-F1
#
_entry.id   AF-A0A8S2Z9V4-F1
#
_cell.length_a   1.000
_cell.length_b   1.000
_cell.length_c   1.000
_cell.angle_alpha   90.00
_cell.angle_beta   90.00
_cell.angle_gamma   90.00
#
_symmetry.space_group_name_H-M   'P 1'
#
loop_
_entity.id
_entity.type
_entity.pdbx_description
1 polymer ?
#
loop_
_entity_poly.entity_id
_entity_poly.type
_entity_poly.pdbx_seq_one_letter_code
_entity_poly.pdbx_strand_id
1 'polypeptide(L)'
;DFSVLLKGFCRLLNNPLIQTYLPGSCKKIGFYQELLILFWKFCDRNKKFLYYVLKSSEVLDLLVPILYFLNDAREDSSKIGIMHIGIFILLLLSGERNFGVRLNKPYVTRVPMNIPVFTGTHADLLIIVFHKIIISASQRMQPLYDCLLTIIVNISPYLKTLSMVSSNKLIHLLEAFSSSSFLFAASDNHHLVFFLLEAFNNLIQYQFDGNANLIYTIIRKRQIFFSLSNLPTDMPTIAKFSTKSSGFISSLKSSPDKSEKKRSLFQTHSRSNTDDESTSNGDKLQQSTTVNSSMVATLPETPSIHKMTERTLAASESLNSPPSQRSNINHETSANSSQASTPTSSNGGTVSNHNYSTDNGIWTPTSAWAQSWKGKLPLQTIMRLLQVLVPQVEKICMDRGLTDESEIIKFLRHGTLVGLLPIPHPILIRKYQPNSGTVMWFRTYTWGVIYLRNVEPPIWYDTDVKLFEIQRI
;
A
#
# COMPACT_ATOMS: atom_id res chain seq x y z
N ASP A 1 -6.46 30.09 -12.67
CA ASP A 1 -5.13 29.46 -12.71
C ASP A 1 -5.08 28.00 -12.27
N PHE A 2 -5.48 27.63 -11.04
CA PHE A 2 -5.37 26.23 -10.58
C PHE A 2 -6.15 25.21 -11.41
N SER A 3 -7.34 25.56 -11.92
CA SER A 3 -8.08 24.71 -12.85
C SER A 3 -7.29 24.42 -14.13
N VAL A 4 -6.64 25.44 -14.70
CA VAL A 4 -5.84 25.30 -15.92
C VAL A 4 -4.65 24.38 -15.69
N LEU A 5 -3.94 24.56 -14.56
CA LEU A 5 -2.82 23.71 -14.18
C LEU A 5 -3.25 22.25 -14.00
N LEU A 6 -4.30 22.00 -13.20
CA LEU A 6 -4.78 20.64 -12.92
C LEU A 6 -5.25 19.94 -14.20
N LYS A 7 -6.07 20.60 -15.02
CA LYS A 7 -6.50 20.08 -16.32
C LYS A 7 -5.32 19.82 -17.25
N GLY A 8 -4.30 20.68 -17.21
CA GLY A 8 -3.04 20.50 -17.93
C GLY A 8 -2.33 19.21 -17.53
N PHE A 9 -2.13 18.98 -16.23
CA PHE A 9 -1.54 17.74 -15.71
C PHE A 9 -2.36 16.51 -16.09
N CYS A 10 -3.69 16.54 -15.89
CA CYS A 10 -4.56 15.43 -16.25
C CYS A 10 -4.45 15.11 -17.74
N ARG A 11 -4.54 16.11 -18.62
CA ARG A 11 -4.45 15.91 -20.08
C ARG A 11 -3.11 15.30 -20.49
N LEU A 12 -2.01 15.82 -19.95
CA LEU A 12 -0.68 15.34 -20.30
C LEU A 12 -0.43 13.93 -19.77
N LEU A 13 -0.72 13.65 -18.50
CA LEU A 13 -0.53 12.32 -17.92
C LEU A 13 -1.41 11.25 -18.55
N ASN A 14 -2.62 11.61 -19.02
CA ASN A 14 -3.50 10.66 -19.71
C ASN A 14 -3.16 10.46 -21.19
N ASN A 15 -2.37 11.34 -21.81
CA ASN A 15 -2.06 11.24 -23.25
C ASN A 15 -1.50 9.85 -23.66
N PRO A 16 -0.56 9.22 -22.92
CA PRO A 16 -0.06 7.89 -23.30
C PRO A 16 -1.09 6.76 -23.20
N LEU A 17 -2.16 6.98 -22.43
CA LEU A 17 -3.24 6.02 -22.16
C LEU A 17 -4.35 6.06 -23.22
N ILE A 18 -4.42 7.14 -24.01
CA ILE A 18 -5.45 7.29 -25.04
C ILE A 18 -5.23 6.22 -26.11
N GLN A 19 -6.25 5.40 -26.32
CA GLN A 19 -6.32 4.46 -27.44
C GLN A 19 -7.04 5.13 -28.61
N THR A 20 -6.43 5.03 -29.77
CA THR A 20 -7.01 5.46 -31.04
C THR A 20 -7.17 4.26 -31.95
N TYR A 21 -8.10 4.34 -32.89
CA TYR A 21 -8.38 3.25 -33.83
C TYR A 21 -7.15 2.92 -34.70
N LEU A 22 -6.42 3.94 -35.15
CA LEU A 22 -5.18 3.76 -35.90
C LEU A 22 -3.95 3.79 -34.98
N PRO A 23 -3.11 2.72 -34.96
CA PRO A 23 -1.83 2.72 -34.27
C PRO A 23 -0.96 3.90 -34.72
N GLY A 24 -0.37 4.63 -33.77
CA GLY A 24 0.51 5.76 -34.06
C GLY A 24 -0.19 7.07 -34.46
N SER A 25 -1.53 7.10 -34.55
CA SER A 25 -2.28 8.31 -34.93
C SER A 25 -2.27 9.43 -33.87
N CYS A 26 -1.84 9.12 -32.64
CA CYS A 26 -1.61 10.12 -31.59
C CYS A 26 -0.15 10.11 -31.16
N LYS A 27 0.49 11.29 -31.18
CA LYS A 27 1.83 11.46 -30.61
C LYS A 27 1.76 11.28 -29.10
N LYS A 28 2.46 10.27 -28.60
CA LYS A 28 2.58 10.00 -27.15
C LYS A 28 3.68 10.87 -26.56
N ILE A 29 3.39 11.50 -25.42
CA ILE A 29 4.42 12.23 -24.69
C ILE A 29 5.40 11.26 -24.02
N GLY A 30 6.68 11.60 -24.06
CA GLY A 30 7.74 10.82 -23.42
C GLY A 30 8.12 11.29 -22.02
N PHE A 31 7.63 12.45 -21.57
CA PHE A 31 8.12 13.18 -20.38
C PHE A 31 7.24 13.00 -19.12
N TYR A 32 6.70 11.79 -18.92
CA TYR A 32 5.80 11.51 -17.79
C TYR A 32 6.53 11.54 -16.43
N GLN A 33 7.83 11.21 -16.37
CA GLN A 33 8.60 11.26 -15.13
C GLN A 33 8.73 12.71 -14.63
N GLU A 34 9.03 13.62 -15.55
CA GLU A 34 9.16 15.05 -15.33
C GLU A 34 7.82 15.65 -14.89
N LEU A 35 6.71 15.20 -15.49
CA LEU A 35 5.37 15.62 -15.09
C LEU A 35 5.04 15.20 -13.66
N LEU A 36 5.39 13.98 -13.25
CA LEU A 36 5.17 13.51 -11.88
C LEU A 36 6.02 14.31 -10.88
N ILE A 37 7.30 14.56 -11.19
CA ILE A 37 8.19 15.40 -10.36
C ILE A 37 7.61 16.82 -10.25
N LEU A 38 7.19 17.42 -11.37
CA LEU A 38 6.63 18.75 -11.39
C LEU A 38 5.35 18.81 -10.57
N PHE A 39 4.43 17.86 -10.77
CA PHE A 39 3.19 17.77 -10.01
C PHE A 39 3.43 17.65 -8.51
N TRP A 40 4.38 16.80 -8.10
CA TRP A 40 4.81 16.67 -6.71
C TRP A 40 5.29 18.02 -6.16
N LYS A 41 6.18 18.72 -6.87
CA LYS A 41 6.71 20.01 -6.43
C LYS A 41 5.63 21.09 -6.31
N PHE A 42 4.66 21.12 -7.21
CA PHE A 42 3.50 22.02 -7.10
C PHE A 42 2.68 21.71 -5.83
N CYS A 43 2.40 20.45 -5.56
CA CYS A 43 1.66 20.04 -4.36
C CYS A 43 2.42 20.32 -3.06
N ASP A 44 3.73 20.05 -3.05
CA ASP A 44 4.60 20.23 -1.90
C ASP A 44 4.76 21.72 -1.54
N ARG A 45 5.08 22.57 -2.53
CA ARG A 45 5.36 23.99 -2.33
C ARG A 45 4.11 24.86 -2.24
N ASN A 46 3.01 24.47 -2.89
CA ASN A 46 1.78 25.26 -2.92
C ASN A 46 0.62 24.48 -2.29
N LYS A 47 0.45 24.65 -0.98
CA LYS A 47 -0.63 23.99 -0.23
C LYS A 47 -2.04 24.39 -0.71
N LYS A 48 -2.22 25.60 -1.26
CA LYS A 48 -3.49 26.04 -1.87
C LYS A 48 -3.81 25.23 -3.14
N PHE A 49 -2.80 24.94 -3.95
CA PHE A 49 -2.95 24.06 -5.11
C PHE A 49 -3.28 22.63 -4.68
N LEU A 50 -2.54 22.06 -3.71
CA LEU A 50 -2.85 20.73 -3.18
C LEU A 50 -4.30 20.64 -2.66
N TYR A 51 -4.74 21.64 -1.89
CA TYR A 51 -6.12 21.73 -1.42
C TYR A 51 -7.13 21.80 -2.57
N TYR A 52 -6.84 22.56 -3.63
CA TYR A 52 -7.66 22.63 -4.82
C TYR A 52 -7.75 21.27 -5.53
N VAL A 53 -6.63 20.56 -5.70
CA VAL A 53 -6.61 19.20 -6.27
C VAL A 53 -7.50 18.26 -5.46
N LEU A 54 -7.34 18.24 -4.14
CA LEU A 54 -8.10 17.37 -3.23
C LEU A 54 -9.59 17.71 -3.17
N LYS A 55 -9.98 18.94 -3.54
CA LYS A 55 -11.36 19.39 -3.72
C LYS A 55 -11.89 19.25 -5.14
N SER A 56 -11.07 18.98 -6.16
CA SER A 56 -11.50 18.78 -7.55
C SER A 56 -11.71 17.31 -7.93
N SER A 57 -12.84 16.95 -8.54
CA SER A 57 -13.12 15.53 -8.91
C SER A 57 -12.09 14.97 -9.89
N GLU A 58 -11.33 15.85 -10.54
CA GLU A 58 -10.24 15.57 -11.47
C GLU A 58 -9.04 14.86 -10.78
N VAL A 59 -8.99 14.78 -9.44
CA VAL A 59 -7.95 14.00 -8.74
C VAL A 59 -7.93 12.53 -9.16
N LEU A 60 -9.09 11.98 -9.56
CA LEU A 60 -9.17 10.60 -10.07
C LEU A 60 -8.56 10.48 -11.48
N ASP A 61 -8.61 11.55 -12.27
CA ASP A 61 -7.97 11.60 -13.59
C ASP A 61 -6.45 11.71 -13.48
N LEU A 62 -5.91 12.10 -12.31
CA LEU A 62 -4.49 11.95 -11.98
C LEU A 62 -4.15 10.56 -11.44
N LEU A 63 -5.04 9.98 -10.63
CA LEU A 63 -4.84 8.68 -10.00
C LEU A 63 -4.62 7.57 -11.05
N VAL A 64 -5.48 7.50 -12.07
CA VAL A 64 -5.44 6.43 -13.08
C VAL A 64 -4.08 6.36 -13.81
N PRO A 65 -3.53 7.44 -14.39
CA PRO A 65 -2.21 7.40 -15.00
C PRO A 65 -1.08 7.14 -14.01
N ILE A 66 -1.16 7.64 -12.77
CA ILE A 66 -0.15 7.29 -11.75
C ILE A 66 -0.13 5.77 -11.52
N LEU A 67 -1.29 5.15 -11.31
CA LEU A 67 -1.39 3.71 -11.12
C LEU A 67 -0.96 2.92 -12.36
N TYR A 68 -1.24 3.43 -13.57
CA TYR A 68 -0.75 2.84 -14.81
C TYR A 68 0.78 2.77 -14.84
N PHE A 69 1.46 3.91 -14.62
CA PHE A 69 2.92 3.98 -14.68
C PHE A 69 3.58 3.16 -13.56
N LEU A 70 2.98 3.13 -12.36
CA LEU A 70 3.44 2.25 -11.29
C LEU A 70 3.30 0.78 -11.66
N ASN A 71 2.18 0.40 -12.29
CA ASN A 71 1.99 -0.97 -12.73
C ASN A 71 3.01 -1.34 -13.83
N ASP A 72 3.24 -0.48 -14.84
CA ASP A 72 4.23 -0.73 -15.91
C ASP A 72 5.67 -0.81 -15.37
N ALA A 73 6.03 0.05 -14.42
CA ALA A 73 7.38 0.13 -13.88
C ALA A 73 7.73 -0.99 -12.88
N ARG A 74 6.75 -1.73 -12.35
CA ARG A 74 6.94 -2.64 -11.20
C ARG A 74 7.98 -3.75 -11.42
N GLU A 75 8.14 -4.22 -12.65
CA GLU A 75 9.04 -5.34 -13.02
C GLU A 75 10.43 -4.84 -13.48
N ASP A 76 10.57 -3.54 -13.72
CA ASP A 76 11.78 -2.93 -14.25
C ASP A 76 12.55 -2.20 -13.15
N SER A 77 13.68 -2.80 -12.75
CA SER A 77 14.53 -2.23 -11.69
C SER A 77 15.15 -0.89 -12.07
N SER A 78 15.24 -0.54 -13.36
CA SER A 78 15.72 0.77 -13.82
C SER A 78 14.70 1.89 -13.59
N LYS A 79 13.40 1.52 -13.52
CA LYS A 79 12.28 2.45 -13.32
C LYS A 79 11.91 2.65 -11.84
N ILE A 80 12.76 2.24 -10.90
CA ILE A 80 12.47 2.36 -9.47
C ILE A 80 12.23 3.81 -9.02
N GLY A 81 12.83 4.81 -9.70
CA GLY A 81 12.54 6.22 -9.45
C GLY A 81 11.08 6.60 -9.70
N ILE A 82 10.46 6.04 -10.75
CA ILE A 82 9.03 6.21 -11.08
C ILE A 82 8.17 5.62 -9.96
N MET A 83 8.56 4.46 -9.43
CA MET A 83 7.86 3.81 -8.33
C MET A 83 7.79 4.70 -7.10
N HIS A 84 8.92 5.28 -6.70
CA HIS A 84 9.01 6.17 -5.54
C HIS A 84 8.20 7.45 -5.73
N ILE A 85 8.38 8.19 -6.83
CA ILE A 85 7.62 9.44 -7.06
C ILE A 85 6.11 9.20 -7.10
N GLY A 86 5.66 8.14 -7.78
CA GLY A 86 4.24 7.81 -7.85
C GLY A 86 3.65 7.43 -6.50
N ILE A 87 4.35 6.58 -5.73
CA ILE A 87 3.91 6.16 -4.39
C ILE A 87 3.93 7.34 -3.42
N PHE A 88 4.93 8.22 -3.47
CA PHE A 88 4.96 9.42 -2.62
C PHE A 88 3.82 10.37 -2.95
N ILE A 89 3.51 10.62 -4.23
CA ILE A 89 2.33 11.40 -4.61
C ILE A 89 1.05 10.78 -4.00
N LEU A 90 0.87 9.47 -4.11
CA LEU A 90 -0.29 8.80 -3.52
C LEU A 90 -0.30 8.85 -2.00
N LEU A 91 0.87 8.77 -1.34
CA LEU A 91 1.01 8.94 0.11
C LEU A 91 0.57 10.34 0.53
N LEU A 92 1.03 11.38 -0.17
CA LEU A 92 0.64 12.77 0.06
C LEU A 92 -0.88 12.96 -0.09
N LEU A 93 -1.48 12.43 -1.16
CA LEU A 93 -2.92 12.54 -1.40
C LEU A 93 -3.74 11.74 -0.38
N SER A 94 -3.26 10.57 0.04
CA SER A 94 -3.95 9.70 1.01
C SER A 94 -4.09 10.32 2.40
N GLY A 95 -3.22 11.27 2.76
CA GLY A 95 -3.28 11.96 4.04
C GLY A 95 -4.53 12.85 4.23
N GLU A 96 -5.40 12.95 3.22
CA GLU A 96 -6.54 13.86 3.20
C GLU A 96 -7.85 13.10 2.96
N ARG A 97 -8.83 13.32 3.84
CA ARG A 97 -10.13 12.62 3.84
C ARG A 97 -10.83 12.65 2.48
N ASN A 98 -10.81 13.80 1.81
CA ASN A 98 -11.48 13.99 0.52
C ASN A 98 -10.97 13.02 -0.56
N PHE A 99 -9.68 12.66 -0.52
CA PHE A 99 -9.13 11.67 -1.45
C PHE A 99 -9.75 10.29 -1.20
N GLY A 100 -9.73 9.80 0.04
CA GLY A 100 -10.32 8.51 0.42
C GLY A 100 -11.81 8.42 0.07
N VAL A 101 -12.59 9.48 0.35
CA VAL A 101 -14.02 9.52 0.00
C VAL A 101 -14.24 9.42 -1.52
N ARG A 102 -13.39 10.08 -2.32
CA ARG A 102 -13.51 10.09 -3.79
C ARG A 102 -13.18 8.78 -4.46
N LEU A 103 -12.34 7.96 -3.84
CA LEU A 103 -12.01 6.64 -4.37
C LEU A 103 -13.23 5.74 -4.55
N ASN A 104 -14.34 6.02 -3.86
CA ASN A 104 -15.61 5.30 -4.03
C ASN A 104 -16.31 5.54 -5.39
N LYS A 105 -15.84 6.50 -6.22
CA LYS A 105 -16.42 6.71 -7.55
C LYS A 105 -16.24 5.41 -8.38
N PRO A 106 -17.27 4.95 -9.10
CA PRO A 106 -17.14 3.80 -10.00
C PRO A 106 -16.01 3.98 -11.02
N TYR A 107 -15.20 2.94 -11.22
CA TYR A 107 -14.14 2.94 -12.22
C TYR A 107 -14.70 2.40 -13.54
N VAL A 108 -14.89 3.32 -14.50
CA VAL A 108 -15.47 3.02 -15.82
C VAL A 108 -14.40 3.01 -16.92
N THR A 109 -13.31 3.76 -16.73
CA THR A 109 -12.23 3.91 -17.71
C THR A 109 -11.52 2.58 -17.93
N ARG A 110 -11.42 2.12 -19.19
CA ARG A 110 -10.67 0.90 -19.52
C ARG A 110 -9.29 1.24 -20.04
N VAL A 111 -8.34 1.44 -19.11
CA VAL A 111 -6.93 1.52 -19.46
C VAL A 111 -6.36 0.10 -19.62
N PRO A 112 -5.58 -0.20 -20.67
CA PRO A 112 -4.93 -1.50 -20.85
C PRO A 112 -3.83 -1.71 -19.80
N MET A 113 -4.22 -2.10 -18.59
CA MET A 113 -3.30 -2.50 -17.53
C MET A 113 -3.24 -4.02 -17.47
N ASN A 114 -2.06 -4.58 -17.26
CA ASN A 114 -1.94 -6.00 -16.91
C ASN A 114 -2.42 -6.19 -15.46
N ILE A 115 -3.73 -6.28 -15.25
CA ILE A 115 -4.42 -6.56 -13.98
C ILE A 115 -5.64 -7.45 -14.24
N PRO A 116 -6.14 -8.20 -13.25
CA PRO A 116 -7.38 -8.97 -13.40
C PRO A 116 -8.56 -8.07 -13.77
N VAL A 117 -9.51 -8.61 -14.54
CA VAL A 117 -10.77 -7.91 -14.81
C VAL A 117 -11.57 -7.83 -13.51
N PHE A 118 -12.10 -6.65 -13.22
CA PHE A 118 -12.95 -6.42 -12.06
C PHE A 118 -14.02 -5.36 -12.38
N THR A 119 -15.09 -5.36 -11.60
CA THR A 119 -16.09 -4.29 -11.57
C THR A 119 -16.08 -3.70 -10.18
N GLY A 120 -15.82 -2.39 -10.07
CA GLY A 120 -15.66 -1.74 -8.79
C GLY A 120 -15.36 -0.25 -8.90
N THR A 121 -14.71 0.27 -7.88
CA THR A 121 -14.42 1.69 -7.70
C THR A 121 -12.94 2.00 -8.00
N HIS A 122 -12.55 3.27 -7.92
CA HIS A 122 -11.14 3.65 -8.02
C HIS A 122 -10.32 3.11 -6.83
N ALA A 123 -10.95 2.86 -5.67
CA ALA A 123 -10.32 2.18 -4.54
C ALA A 123 -9.91 0.76 -4.91
N ASP A 124 -10.76 0.04 -5.64
CA ASP A 124 -10.48 -1.32 -6.10
C ASP A 124 -9.28 -1.34 -7.05
N LEU A 125 -9.23 -0.40 -8.02
CA LEU A 125 -8.09 -0.26 -8.92
C LEU A 125 -6.78 -0.07 -8.12
N LEU A 126 -6.78 0.84 -7.15
CA LEU A 126 -5.62 1.14 -6.30
C LEU A 126 -5.16 -0.11 -5.55
N ILE A 127 -6.07 -0.82 -4.88
CA ILE A 127 -5.77 -2.03 -4.11
C ILE A 127 -5.20 -3.13 -5.01
N ILE A 128 -5.80 -3.35 -6.19
CA ILE A 128 -5.36 -4.39 -7.13
C ILE A 128 -3.96 -4.07 -7.67
N VAL A 129 -3.69 -2.82 -8.03
CA VAL A 129 -2.36 -2.40 -8.50
C VAL A 129 -1.33 -2.53 -7.37
N PHE A 130 -1.66 -2.10 -6.15
CA PHE A 130 -0.75 -2.21 -5.00
C PHE A 130 -0.45 -3.66 -4.64
N HIS A 131 -1.47 -4.52 -4.66
CA HIS A 131 -1.30 -5.96 -4.53
C HIS A 131 -0.31 -6.50 -5.57
N LYS A 132 -0.51 -6.14 -6.84
CA LYS A 132 0.36 -6.62 -7.92
C LYS A 132 1.80 -6.14 -7.76
N ILE A 133 2.00 -4.88 -7.35
CA ILE A 133 3.33 -4.33 -7.07
C ILE A 133 3.98 -5.15 -5.95
N ILE A 134 3.31 -5.36 -4.82
CA ILE A 134 3.87 -6.10 -3.67
C ILE A 134 4.21 -7.55 -4.02
N ILE A 135 3.38 -8.23 -4.81
CA ILE A 135 3.60 -9.65 -5.14
C ILE A 135 4.63 -9.85 -6.26
N SER A 136 4.71 -8.93 -7.22
CA SER A 136 5.53 -9.11 -8.43
C SER A 136 6.89 -8.44 -8.34
N ALA A 137 7.06 -7.48 -7.41
CA ALA A 137 8.26 -6.66 -7.37
C ALA A 137 9.51 -7.39 -6.88
N SER A 138 10.66 -6.87 -7.30
CA SER A 138 11.96 -7.30 -6.80
C SER A 138 12.13 -6.92 -5.32
N GLN A 139 13.05 -7.60 -4.62
CA GLN A 139 13.43 -7.29 -3.22
C GLN A 139 13.75 -5.80 -3.00
N ARG A 140 14.21 -5.07 -4.04
CA ARG A 140 14.50 -3.63 -3.98
C ARG A 140 13.28 -2.76 -3.72
N MET A 141 12.06 -3.29 -3.89
CA MET A 141 10.80 -2.57 -3.63
C MET A 141 10.30 -2.72 -2.19
N GLN A 142 10.91 -3.60 -1.39
CA GLN A 142 10.53 -3.83 0.01
C GLN A 142 10.48 -2.54 0.86
N PRO A 143 11.40 -1.55 0.71
CA PRO A 143 11.32 -0.28 1.44
C PRO A 143 10.04 0.54 1.18
N LEU A 144 9.35 0.28 0.06
CA LEU A 144 8.13 0.98 -0.32
C LEU A 144 6.84 0.29 0.16
N TYR A 145 6.92 -0.94 0.70
CA TYR A 145 5.75 -1.68 1.16
C TYR A 145 5.04 -0.96 2.30
N ASP A 146 5.82 -0.37 3.22
CA ASP A 146 5.28 0.47 4.29
C ASP A 146 4.47 1.66 3.75
N CYS A 147 4.94 2.29 2.68
CA CYS A 147 4.24 3.43 2.06
C CYS A 147 2.93 2.98 1.41
N LEU A 148 2.96 1.87 0.65
CA LEU A 148 1.79 1.29 -0.01
C LEU A 148 0.72 0.89 1.01
N LEU A 149 1.12 0.21 2.09
CA LEU A 149 0.19 -0.20 3.14
C LEU A 149 -0.30 1.02 3.95
N THR A 150 0.55 2.01 4.21
CA THR A 150 0.12 3.26 4.86
C THR A 150 -0.97 3.97 4.08
N ILE A 151 -0.85 4.04 2.75
CA ILE A 151 -1.90 4.60 1.88
C ILE A 151 -3.20 3.80 2.05
N ILE A 152 -3.15 2.47 2.05
CA ILE A 152 -4.32 1.60 2.27
C ILE A 152 -4.96 1.90 3.64
N VAL A 153 -4.15 2.01 4.70
CA VAL A 153 -4.66 2.36 6.04
C VAL A 153 -5.34 3.72 6.04
N ASN A 154 -4.71 4.74 5.45
CA ASN A 154 -5.27 6.10 5.41
C ASN A 154 -6.63 6.16 4.70
N ILE A 155 -6.82 5.40 3.63
CA ILE A 155 -8.08 5.41 2.86
C ILE A 155 -9.15 4.46 3.44
N SER A 156 -8.74 3.43 4.17
CA SER A 156 -9.61 2.34 4.65
C SER A 156 -10.88 2.75 5.42
N PRO A 157 -10.89 3.80 6.27
CA PRO A 157 -12.10 4.21 6.97
C PRO A 157 -13.17 4.81 6.05
N TYR A 158 -12.83 5.14 4.80
CA TYR A 158 -13.68 5.85 3.85
C TYR A 158 -14.17 4.98 2.70
N LEU A 159 -13.70 3.73 2.59
CA LEU A 159 -14.04 2.84 1.48
C LEU A 159 -15.39 2.17 1.74
N LYS A 160 -16.44 2.65 1.08
CA LYS A 160 -17.82 2.20 1.30
C LYS A 160 -18.06 0.79 0.78
N THR A 161 -17.51 0.45 -0.37
CA THR A 161 -17.77 -0.84 -1.02
C THR A 161 -16.52 -1.33 -1.72
N LEU A 162 -15.97 -2.45 -1.26
CA LEU A 162 -14.92 -3.19 -1.96
C LEU A 162 -15.51 -4.31 -2.81
N SER A 163 -14.96 -4.50 -4.00
CA SER A 163 -15.25 -5.68 -4.82
C SER A 163 -14.73 -6.96 -4.16
N MET A 164 -15.26 -8.10 -4.60
CA MET A 164 -14.76 -9.41 -4.17
C MET A 164 -13.28 -9.61 -4.54
N VAL A 165 -12.85 -9.08 -5.70
CA VAL A 165 -11.46 -9.17 -6.17
C VAL A 165 -10.52 -8.45 -5.22
N SER A 166 -10.79 -7.18 -4.88
CA SER A 166 -9.97 -6.39 -3.96
C SER A 166 -9.96 -6.96 -2.55
N SER A 167 -11.11 -7.48 -2.08
CA SER A 167 -11.23 -8.15 -0.78
C SER A 167 -10.29 -9.36 -0.68
N ASN A 168 -10.30 -10.21 -1.71
CA ASN A 168 -9.37 -11.33 -1.81
C ASN A 168 -7.91 -10.87 -1.92
N LYS A 169 -7.61 -9.78 -2.63
CA LYS A 169 -6.25 -9.25 -2.72
C LYS A 169 -5.73 -8.79 -1.35
N LEU A 170 -6.52 -8.07 -0.55
CA LEU A 170 -6.12 -7.65 0.79
C LEU A 170 -5.86 -8.84 1.71
N ILE A 171 -6.75 -9.85 1.70
CA ILE A 171 -6.59 -11.06 2.52
C ILE A 171 -5.38 -11.88 2.06
N HIS A 172 -5.10 -11.92 0.76
CA HIS A 172 -3.90 -12.57 0.23
C HIS A 172 -2.61 -11.87 0.70
N LEU A 173 -2.58 -10.52 0.77
CA LEU A 173 -1.45 -9.82 1.37
C LEU A 173 -1.27 -10.19 2.85
N LEU A 174 -2.37 -10.29 3.60
CA LEU A 174 -2.30 -10.69 5.01
C LEU A 174 -1.78 -12.13 5.14
N GLU A 175 -2.28 -13.06 4.34
CA GLU A 175 -1.81 -14.45 4.30
C GLU A 175 -0.29 -14.52 4.08
N ALA A 176 0.21 -13.74 3.12
CA ALA A 176 1.63 -13.65 2.82
C ALA A 176 2.46 -13.12 3.99
N PHE A 177 2.07 -11.95 4.51
CA PHE A 177 2.83 -11.24 5.54
C PHE A 177 2.67 -11.83 6.94
N SER A 178 1.64 -12.64 7.18
CA SER A 178 1.43 -13.35 8.45
C SER A 178 2.09 -14.73 8.51
N SER A 179 2.71 -15.19 7.42
CA SER A 179 3.44 -16.46 7.43
C SER A 179 4.64 -16.40 8.39
N SER A 180 4.83 -17.44 9.21
CA SER A 180 5.92 -17.46 10.21
C SER A 180 7.30 -17.28 9.58
N SER A 181 7.53 -17.87 8.40
CA SER A 181 8.79 -17.71 7.66
C SER A 181 9.04 -16.24 7.28
N PHE A 182 8.01 -15.52 6.82
CA PHE A 182 8.15 -14.11 6.50
C PHE A 182 8.33 -13.27 7.76
N LEU A 183 7.47 -13.45 8.76
CA LEU A 183 7.52 -12.67 10.00
C LEU A 183 8.90 -12.72 10.65
N PHE A 184 9.54 -13.88 10.67
CA PHE A 184 10.82 -14.08 11.34
C PHE A 184 12.04 -13.73 10.47
N ALA A 185 11.85 -13.48 9.17
CA ALA A 185 12.94 -13.18 8.24
C ALA A 185 13.60 -11.81 8.46
N ALA A 186 12.88 -10.83 9.00
CA ALA A 186 13.42 -9.50 9.29
C ALA A 186 12.75 -8.88 10.53
N SER A 187 13.48 -8.00 11.22
CA SER A 187 13.03 -7.27 12.41
C SER A 187 11.72 -6.52 12.21
N ASP A 188 11.51 -5.97 11.01
CA ASP A 188 10.43 -5.02 10.74
C ASP A 188 9.24 -5.63 10.00
N ASN A 189 9.33 -6.90 9.56
CA ASN A 189 8.29 -7.53 8.75
C ASN A 189 6.93 -7.58 9.46
N HIS A 190 6.93 -7.68 10.78
CA HIS A 190 5.70 -7.67 11.59
C HIS A 190 4.91 -6.35 11.45
N HIS A 191 5.55 -5.22 11.15
CA HIS A 191 4.86 -3.93 10.94
C HIS A 191 3.87 -3.98 9.78
N LEU A 192 4.15 -4.74 8.71
CA LEU A 192 3.24 -4.87 7.56
C LEU A 192 1.91 -5.51 7.97
N VAL A 193 1.95 -6.46 8.91
CA VAL A 193 0.75 -7.10 9.46
C VAL A 193 -0.05 -6.10 10.30
N PHE A 194 0.61 -5.24 11.09
CA PHE A 194 -0.07 -4.18 11.83
C PHE A 194 -0.85 -3.24 10.90
N PHE A 195 -0.26 -2.81 9.79
CA PHE A 195 -0.96 -1.96 8.82
C PHE A 195 -2.20 -2.65 8.24
N LEU A 196 -2.10 -3.91 7.82
CA LEU A 196 -3.24 -4.63 7.27
C LEU A 196 -4.35 -4.86 8.29
N LEU A 197 -4.01 -5.25 9.52
CA LEU A 197 -5.00 -5.43 10.59
C LEU A 197 -5.68 -4.10 10.94
N GLU A 198 -4.95 -2.99 10.97
CA GLU A 198 -5.53 -1.66 11.15
C GLU A 198 -6.49 -1.30 10.00
N ALA A 199 -6.13 -1.58 8.75
CA ALA A 199 -7.03 -1.37 7.61
C ALA A 199 -8.30 -2.22 7.70
N PHE A 200 -8.19 -3.50 8.08
CA PHE A 200 -9.36 -4.36 8.28
C PHE A 200 -10.24 -3.86 9.43
N ASN A 201 -9.65 -3.44 10.54
CA ASN A 201 -10.41 -2.87 11.67
C ASN A 201 -11.14 -1.59 11.27
N ASN A 202 -10.50 -0.70 10.51
CA ASN A 202 -11.15 0.49 9.96
C ASN A 202 -12.36 0.13 9.08
N LEU A 203 -12.20 -0.83 8.17
CA LEU A 203 -13.27 -1.26 7.27
C LEU A 203 -14.43 -1.91 8.04
N ILE A 204 -14.13 -2.74 9.03
CA ILE A 204 -15.14 -3.40 9.88
C ILE A 204 -15.85 -2.41 10.78
N GLN A 205 -15.14 -1.46 11.40
CA GLN A 205 -15.73 -0.53 12.37
C GLN A 205 -16.51 0.61 11.70
N TYR A 206 -16.03 1.12 10.56
CA TYR A 206 -16.58 2.33 9.94
C TYR A 206 -17.38 2.08 8.67
N GLN A 207 -17.14 0.97 7.97
CA GLN A 207 -17.71 0.71 6.64
C GLN A 207 -18.28 -0.70 6.51
N PHE A 208 -18.70 -1.32 7.62
CA PHE A 208 -19.28 -2.67 7.62
C PHE A 208 -20.42 -2.82 6.61
N ASP A 209 -21.37 -1.89 6.65
CA ASP A 209 -22.63 -1.90 5.90
C ASP A 209 -22.43 -2.17 4.39
N GLY A 210 -21.47 -1.50 3.77
CA GLY A 210 -21.20 -1.66 2.34
C GLY A 210 -20.11 -2.69 1.99
N ASN A 211 -19.39 -3.25 2.96
CA ASN A 211 -18.23 -4.13 2.72
C ASN A 211 -18.52 -5.63 2.98
N ALA A 212 -19.74 -6.09 2.72
CA ALA A 212 -20.10 -7.51 2.88
C ALA A 212 -19.17 -8.49 2.14
N ASN A 213 -18.61 -8.10 0.97
CA ASN A 213 -17.64 -8.91 0.23
C ASN A 213 -16.36 -9.18 1.04
N LEU A 214 -15.85 -8.15 1.74
CA LEU A 214 -14.69 -8.27 2.61
C LEU A 214 -15.00 -9.15 3.83
N ILE A 215 -16.14 -8.91 4.47
CA ILE A 215 -16.57 -9.68 5.65
C ILE A 215 -16.72 -11.17 5.30
N TYR A 216 -17.34 -11.45 4.15
CA TYR A 216 -17.45 -12.80 3.62
C TYR A 216 -16.06 -13.44 3.39
N THR A 217 -15.14 -12.70 2.78
CA THR A 217 -13.76 -13.17 2.55
C THR A 217 -13.04 -13.46 3.87
N ILE A 218 -13.19 -12.60 4.89
CA ILE A 218 -12.63 -12.79 6.24
C ILE A 218 -13.19 -14.08 6.87
N ILE A 219 -14.50 -14.33 6.77
CA ILE A 219 -15.15 -15.54 7.30
C ILE A 219 -14.62 -16.80 6.61
N ARG A 220 -14.48 -16.79 5.28
CA ARG A 220 -13.92 -17.93 4.52
C ARG A 220 -12.47 -18.20 4.90
N LYS A 221 -11.67 -17.14 5.08
CA LYS A 221 -10.23 -17.21 5.38
C LYS A 221 -9.90 -17.03 6.86
N ARG A 222 -10.87 -17.29 7.75
CA ARG A 222 -10.76 -17.10 9.21
C ARG A 222 -9.53 -17.75 9.85
N GLN A 223 -9.06 -18.85 9.28
CA GLN A 223 -7.88 -19.58 9.77
C GLN A 223 -6.61 -18.72 9.80
N ILE A 224 -6.45 -17.77 8.88
CA ILE A 224 -5.30 -16.86 8.88
C ILE A 224 -5.23 -16.08 10.20
N PHE A 225 -6.38 -15.56 10.65
CA PHE A 225 -6.47 -14.79 11.90
C PHE A 225 -6.26 -15.66 13.14
N PHE A 226 -6.81 -16.88 13.15
CA PHE A 226 -6.58 -17.84 14.24
C PHE A 226 -5.12 -18.31 14.31
N SER A 227 -4.48 -18.55 13.17
CA SER A 227 -3.05 -18.89 13.11
C SER A 227 -2.19 -17.74 13.59
N LEU A 228 -2.52 -16.50 13.21
CA LEU A 228 -1.80 -15.31 13.65
C LEU A 228 -1.97 -15.03 15.16
N SER A 229 -3.18 -15.21 15.71
CA SER A 229 -3.39 -15.08 17.17
C SER A 229 -2.61 -16.13 17.95
N ASN A 230 -2.50 -17.34 17.40
CA ASN A 230 -1.79 -18.47 18.00
C ASN A 230 -0.35 -18.62 17.48
N LEU A 231 0.26 -17.56 16.93
CA LEU A 231 1.60 -17.61 16.37
C LEU A 231 2.61 -18.17 17.40
N PRO A 232 3.34 -19.25 17.11
CA PRO A 232 4.31 -19.81 18.04
C PRO A 232 5.46 -18.82 18.26
N THR A 233 5.84 -18.63 19.52
CA THR A 233 6.91 -17.70 19.93
C THR A 233 8.07 -18.40 20.64
N ASP A 234 8.08 -19.73 20.66
CA ASP A 234 9.16 -20.53 21.24
C ASP A 234 10.39 -20.59 20.33
N MET A 235 11.59 -20.60 20.91
CA MET A 235 12.85 -20.60 20.15
C MET A 235 13.00 -21.78 19.17
N PRO A 236 12.63 -23.03 19.51
CA PRO A 236 12.73 -24.16 18.58
C PRO A 236 11.91 -23.94 17.31
N THR A 237 10.68 -23.43 17.45
CA THR A 237 9.81 -23.17 16.30
C THR A 237 10.29 -21.98 15.49
N ILE A 238 10.74 -20.90 16.14
CA ILE A 238 11.32 -19.74 15.45
C ILE A 238 12.53 -20.15 14.60
N ALA A 239 13.47 -20.91 15.18
CA ALA A 239 14.66 -21.38 14.48
C ALA A 239 14.33 -22.24 13.25
N LYS A 240 13.30 -23.09 13.34
CA LYS A 240 12.82 -23.95 12.24
C LYS A 240 12.32 -23.14 11.04
N PHE A 241 11.68 -21.99 11.26
CA PHE A 241 11.16 -21.15 10.18
C PHE A 241 12.19 -20.14 9.67
N SER A 242 13.12 -19.69 10.52
CA SER A 242 14.20 -18.77 10.14
C SER A 242 15.15 -19.38 9.10
N THR A 243 15.38 -20.70 9.14
CA THR A 243 16.29 -21.40 8.20
C THR A 243 15.69 -21.63 6.81
N LYS A 244 14.36 -21.47 6.65
CA LYS A 244 13.63 -21.67 5.38
C LYS A 244 13.37 -20.35 4.61
N SER A 245 14.02 -19.26 5.01
CA SER A 245 13.73 -17.89 4.55
C SER A 245 13.97 -17.60 3.05
N SER A 246 14.66 -18.48 2.31
CA SER A 246 15.06 -18.22 0.91
C SER A 246 13.93 -18.26 -0.15
N GLY A 247 12.65 -18.37 0.24
CA GLY A 247 11.54 -18.64 -0.68
C GLY A 247 10.32 -17.70 -0.65
N PHE A 248 10.40 -16.50 -0.06
CA PHE A 248 9.23 -15.60 0.11
C PHE A 248 8.41 -15.40 -1.19
N ILE A 249 9.07 -15.27 -2.34
CA ILE A 249 8.42 -14.99 -3.63
C ILE A 249 7.82 -16.26 -4.28
N SER A 250 8.28 -17.48 -3.96
CA SER A 250 7.76 -18.70 -4.60
C SER A 250 6.39 -19.11 -4.05
N SER A 251 6.13 -18.87 -2.76
CA SER A 251 4.83 -19.12 -2.13
C SER A 251 3.74 -18.13 -2.58
N LEU A 252 4.11 -16.97 -3.12
CA LEU A 252 3.19 -15.91 -3.52
C LEU A 252 2.73 -16.01 -4.99
N LYS A 253 3.48 -16.74 -5.82
CA LYS A 253 3.19 -16.94 -7.26
C LYS A 253 2.17 -18.04 -7.54
N SER A 254 1.78 -18.83 -6.55
CA SER A 254 0.62 -19.73 -6.67
C SER A 254 -0.66 -18.90 -6.72
N SER A 255 -1.14 -18.65 -7.94
CA SER A 255 -2.42 -18.00 -8.21
C SER A 255 -3.58 -18.74 -7.51
N PRO A 256 -4.59 -18.04 -6.95
CA PRO A 256 -5.76 -18.68 -6.34
C PRO A 256 -6.71 -19.36 -7.35
N ASP A 257 -6.43 -19.30 -8.65
CA ASP A 257 -7.39 -19.68 -9.71
C ASP A 257 -7.51 -21.18 -10.03
N LYS A 258 -7.02 -22.08 -9.16
CA LYS A 258 -7.12 -23.54 -9.39
C LYS A 258 -7.66 -24.36 -8.21
N SER A 259 -8.13 -23.74 -7.13
CA SER A 259 -8.60 -24.47 -5.94
C SER A 259 -10.13 -24.53 -5.75
N GLU A 260 -10.93 -24.29 -6.79
CA GLU A 260 -12.36 -24.57 -6.80
C GLU A 260 -12.74 -25.55 -7.92
N LYS A 261 -12.32 -26.81 -7.77
CA LYS A 261 -13.05 -28.01 -8.21
C LYS A 261 -12.32 -29.26 -7.70
N LYS A 262 -13.09 -30.18 -7.10
CA LYS A 262 -12.73 -31.48 -6.50
C LYS A 262 -12.36 -31.47 -5.01
N ARG A 263 -13.39 -31.36 -4.16
CA ARG A 263 -13.59 -32.35 -3.09
C ARG A 263 -14.60 -33.37 -3.61
N SER A 264 -14.12 -34.42 -4.28
CA SER A 264 -14.86 -35.68 -4.35
C SER A 264 -14.01 -36.73 -3.64
N LEU A 265 -14.61 -37.33 -2.63
CA LEU A 265 -14.18 -38.60 -2.08
C LEU A 265 -14.13 -39.66 -3.20
N PHE A 266 -13.36 -40.71 -2.94
CA PHE A 266 -13.16 -41.94 -3.71
C PHE A 266 -11.88 -42.03 -4.56
N GLN A 267 -11.18 -43.11 -4.25
CA GLN A 267 -9.84 -43.54 -4.58
C GLN A 267 -9.95 -44.57 -5.72
N THR A 268 -9.02 -44.59 -6.68
CA THR A 268 -8.46 -45.81 -7.28
C THR A 268 -7.27 -45.49 -8.20
N HIS A 269 -6.33 -46.43 -8.21
CA HIS A 269 -5.03 -46.47 -8.90
C HIS A 269 -5.08 -46.37 -10.43
N SER A 270 -4.03 -45.81 -11.05
CA SER A 270 -3.13 -46.56 -11.97
C SER A 270 -1.96 -45.70 -12.49
N ARG A 271 -0.78 -46.35 -12.58
CA ARG A 271 0.50 -45.91 -13.16
C ARG A 271 0.44 -45.95 -14.69
N SER A 272 1.22 -45.10 -15.35
CA SER A 272 2.16 -45.53 -16.42
C SER A 272 3.09 -44.39 -16.84
N ASN A 273 4.38 -44.73 -16.88
CA ASN A 273 5.47 -44.01 -17.53
C ASN A 273 5.30 -44.05 -19.05
N THR A 274 5.87 -43.08 -19.74
CA THR A 274 6.77 -43.32 -20.89
C THR A 274 7.60 -42.07 -21.13
N ASP A 275 8.91 -42.29 -21.10
CA ASP A 275 9.98 -41.43 -21.62
C ASP A 275 9.84 -41.26 -23.14
N ASP A 276 10.40 -40.19 -23.71
CA ASP A 276 11.14 -40.31 -24.96
C ASP A 276 12.05 -39.10 -25.21
N GLU A 277 13.24 -39.43 -25.71
CA GLU A 277 14.46 -38.63 -25.78
C GLU A 277 14.56 -37.70 -26.99
N SER A 278 15.36 -36.64 -26.79
CA SER A 278 16.40 -36.07 -27.67
C SER A 278 16.19 -35.91 -29.18
N THR A 279 16.47 -34.70 -29.68
CA THR A 279 17.51 -34.53 -30.73
C THR A 279 18.12 -33.12 -30.67
N SER A 280 19.44 -33.07 -30.72
CA SER A 280 20.30 -31.88 -30.80
C SER A 280 20.66 -31.57 -32.25
N ASN A 281 20.94 -30.31 -32.60
CA ASN A 281 21.91 -29.92 -33.63
C ASN A 281 22.21 -28.40 -33.62
N GLY A 282 23.50 -28.05 -33.45
CA GLY A 282 24.24 -27.25 -34.44
C GLY A 282 24.42 -25.72 -34.27
N ASP A 283 25.59 -25.33 -33.74
CA ASP A 283 26.52 -24.28 -34.19
C ASP A 283 26.18 -22.77 -34.21
N LYS A 284 26.93 -21.95 -33.43
CA LYS A 284 28.06 -21.11 -33.92
C LYS A 284 28.61 -20.15 -32.84
N LEU A 285 29.94 -20.03 -32.82
CA LEU A 285 30.75 -19.08 -32.03
C LEU A 285 30.41 -17.60 -32.31
N GLN A 286 30.39 -16.79 -31.25
CA GLN A 286 30.87 -15.40 -31.28
C GLN A 286 31.43 -15.01 -29.90
N GLN A 287 32.74 -14.81 -29.85
CA GLN A 287 33.43 -14.16 -28.72
C GLN A 287 33.07 -12.68 -28.71
N SER A 288 32.30 -12.25 -27.71
CA SER A 288 32.12 -10.84 -27.38
C SER A 288 32.88 -10.51 -26.10
N THR A 289 34.06 -9.91 -26.26
CA THR A 289 34.83 -9.26 -25.20
C THR A 289 33.95 -8.17 -24.57
N THR A 290 33.31 -8.49 -23.44
CA THR A 290 32.40 -7.56 -22.78
C THR A 290 33.20 -6.79 -21.74
N VAL A 291 33.51 -5.52 -22.03
CA VAL A 291 34.01 -4.57 -21.04
C VAL A 291 32.83 -4.25 -20.11
N ASN A 292 32.66 -5.04 -19.05
CA ASN A 292 31.67 -4.77 -18.01
C ASN A 292 32.18 -3.62 -17.13
N SER A 293 31.93 -2.39 -17.55
CA SER A 293 31.92 -1.21 -16.67
C SER A 293 30.51 -0.64 -16.64
N SER A 294 29.59 -1.35 -15.97
CA SER A 294 28.27 -0.81 -15.65
C SER A 294 28.41 0.07 -14.41
N MET A 295 28.38 1.39 -14.62
CA MET A 295 28.33 2.38 -13.54
C MET A 295 26.99 2.25 -12.80
N VAL A 296 27.00 1.72 -11.57
CA VAL A 296 25.80 1.62 -10.74
C VAL A 296 25.64 2.90 -9.92
N ALA A 297 25.07 3.94 -10.52
CA ALA A 297 24.56 5.07 -9.76
C ALA A 297 23.35 4.58 -8.94
N THR A 298 23.49 4.47 -7.62
CA THR A 298 22.43 3.98 -6.73
C THR A 298 21.69 5.18 -6.12
N LEU A 299 20.35 5.17 -6.17
CA LEU A 299 19.54 6.18 -5.47
C LEU A 299 19.78 6.08 -3.95
N PRO A 300 19.74 7.19 -3.20
CA PRO A 300 19.82 7.15 -1.74
C PRO A 300 18.76 6.22 -1.15
N GLU A 301 19.06 5.64 0.00
CA GLU A 301 18.08 4.83 0.73
C GLU A 301 16.83 5.66 1.08
N THR A 302 15.67 5.05 0.87
CA THR A 302 14.40 5.67 1.23
C THR A 302 14.26 5.68 2.75
N PRO A 303 14.02 6.84 3.39
CA PRO A 303 13.88 6.89 4.84
C PRO A 303 12.66 6.08 5.29
N SER A 304 12.72 5.52 6.50
CA SER A 304 11.63 4.72 7.08
C SER A 304 10.32 5.51 7.15
N ILE A 305 9.18 4.82 6.97
CA ILE A 305 7.84 5.45 6.94
C ILE A 305 7.54 6.31 8.19
N HIS A 306 8.02 5.89 9.36
CA HIS A 306 7.86 6.61 10.63
C HIS A 306 8.55 7.98 10.64
N LYS A 307 9.62 8.17 9.86
CA LYS A 307 10.30 9.46 9.70
C LYS A 307 9.63 10.34 8.63
N MET A 308 8.83 9.74 7.76
CA MET A 308 8.15 10.41 6.64
C MET A 308 6.68 10.73 6.94
N THR A 309 6.15 10.33 8.09
CA THR A 309 4.73 10.51 8.40
C THR A 309 4.48 11.01 9.81
N GLU A 310 3.47 11.86 9.95
CA GLU A 310 2.95 12.30 11.24
C GLU A 310 1.55 11.72 11.44
N ARG A 311 1.30 11.15 12.62
CA ARG A 311 -0.01 10.62 12.99
C ARG A 311 -0.89 11.74 13.52
N THR A 312 -2.02 11.94 12.86
CA THR A 312 -3.04 12.90 13.26
C THR A 312 -4.37 12.18 13.45
N LEU A 313 -5.17 12.61 14.42
CA LEU A 313 -6.56 12.15 14.53
C LEU A 313 -7.34 12.71 13.35
N ALA A 314 -8.15 11.89 12.70
CA ALA A 314 -9.08 12.42 11.70
C ALA A 314 -10.03 13.40 12.39
N ALA A 315 -10.09 14.64 11.91
CA ALA A 315 -11.01 15.64 12.43
C ALA A 315 -12.44 15.10 12.38
N SER A 316 -13.06 14.93 13.55
CA SER A 316 -14.43 14.48 13.71
C SER A 316 -15.39 15.63 13.40
N GLU A 317 -15.47 16.02 12.13
CA GLU A 317 -16.70 16.66 11.64
C GLU A 317 -17.73 15.54 11.48
N SER A 318 -18.62 15.50 12.46
CA SER A 318 -19.80 14.66 12.53
C SER A 318 -20.53 14.63 11.19
N LEU A 319 -20.77 13.43 10.69
CA LEU A 319 -21.81 13.19 9.70
C LEU A 319 -23.16 13.52 10.37
N ASN A 320 -23.88 14.51 9.82
CA ASN A 320 -25.25 14.96 10.13
C ASN A 320 -25.45 15.98 11.28
N SER A 321 -25.59 17.28 10.94
CA SER A 321 -26.70 18.20 11.34
C SER A 321 -26.45 19.65 10.85
N PRO A 322 -27.49 20.50 10.62
CA PRO A 322 -27.35 21.84 10.03
C PRO A 322 -26.90 22.90 11.05
N PRO A 323 -26.32 24.04 10.61
CA PRO A 323 -25.73 25.02 11.50
C PRO A 323 -26.81 25.85 12.21
N SER A 324 -26.81 25.82 13.54
CA SER A 324 -27.58 26.75 14.37
C SER A 324 -26.65 27.84 14.92
N GLN A 325 -26.99 29.09 14.61
CA GLN A 325 -26.38 30.32 15.07
C GLN A 325 -26.42 30.44 16.61
N ARG A 326 -25.35 31.00 17.21
CA ARG A 326 -25.36 31.84 18.43
C ARG A 326 -23.94 32.39 18.64
N SER A 327 -23.69 33.66 18.32
CA SER A 327 -23.96 34.91 19.06
C SER A 327 -22.83 35.28 20.02
N ASN A 328 -22.13 36.36 19.65
CA ASN A 328 -21.18 37.13 20.43
C ASN A 328 -21.68 37.48 21.83
N ILE A 329 -20.79 37.43 22.83
CA ILE A 329 -20.75 38.41 23.92
C ILE A 329 -19.27 38.68 24.28
N ASN A 330 -18.87 39.95 24.18
CA ASN A 330 -17.62 40.52 24.68
C ASN A 330 -17.75 40.83 26.18
N HIS A 331 -16.65 40.77 26.92
CA HIS A 331 -16.41 41.72 28.02
C HIS A 331 -14.91 41.95 28.23
N GLU A 332 -14.53 43.23 28.16
CA GLU A 332 -13.25 43.80 28.56
C GLU A 332 -13.23 44.05 30.07
N THR A 333 -12.08 43.87 30.74
CA THR A 333 -11.50 44.85 31.70
C THR A 333 -10.04 44.52 32.07
N SER A 334 -9.32 45.59 32.45
CA SER A 334 -7.87 45.80 32.41
C SER A 334 -7.04 45.26 33.59
N ALA A 335 -5.76 45.00 33.26
CA ALA A 335 -4.51 45.24 33.99
C ALA A 335 -4.45 45.12 35.54
N ASN A 336 -3.63 44.18 36.04
CA ASN A 336 -2.46 44.52 36.87
C ASN A 336 -1.47 43.35 36.99
N SER A 337 -0.19 43.70 36.96
CA SER A 337 0.99 42.82 37.05
C SER A 337 1.33 42.43 38.50
N SER A 338 1.63 41.15 38.75
CA SER A 338 2.54 40.70 39.82
C SER A 338 3.00 39.27 39.57
N GLN A 339 4.30 39.04 39.72
CA GLN A 339 5.01 37.79 39.55
C GLN A 339 4.59 36.72 40.57
N ALA A 340 4.38 35.47 40.15
CA ALA A 340 4.66 34.27 40.95
C ALA A 340 4.48 32.97 40.12
N SER A 341 5.59 32.26 39.93
CA SER A 341 5.72 30.78 39.92
C SER A 341 4.66 29.94 39.17
N THR A 342 4.96 29.58 37.93
CA THR A 342 4.40 28.41 37.23
C THR A 342 5.03 27.11 37.73
N PRO A 343 4.26 26.13 38.25
CA PRO A 343 4.72 24.76 38.35
C PRO A 343 4.53 24.07 37.00
N THR A 344 5.64 23.84 36.29
CA THR A 344 5.70 22.98 35.12
C THR A 344 5.50 21.55 35.57
N SER A 345 4.28 21.01 35.46
CA SER A 345 4.00 19.60 35.66
C SER A 345 4.60 18.80 34.50
N SER A 346 5.81 18.30 34.73
CA SER A 346 6.50 17.28 33.97
C SER A 346 5.76 15.95 34.06
N ASN A 347 4.92 15.64 33.07
CA ASN A 347 4.57 14.24 32.79
C ASN A 347 5.55 13.71 31.74
N GLY A 348 6.71 13.27 32.23
CA GLY A 348 7.65 12.44 31.49
C GLY A 348 7.03 11.07 31.24
N GLY A 349 6.34 10.93 30.09
CA GLY A 349 6.10 9.62 29.51
C GLY A 349 7.43 9.09 28.99
N THR A 350 7.89 7.98 29.57
CA THR A 350 9.07 7.22 29.18
C THR A 350 9.03 6.88 27.69
N VAL A 351 9.71 7.69 26.89
CA VAL A 351 10.05 7.38 25.50
C VAL A 351 11.15 6.33 25.56
N SER A 352 10.80 5.08 25.33
CA SER A 352 11.77 4.00 25.11
C SER A 352 12.59 4.34 23.87
N ASN A 353 13.75 4.94 24.11
CA ASN A 353 14.76 5.24 23.11
C ASN A 353 15.38 3.90 22.67
N HIS A 354 14.81 3.26 21.64
CA HIS A 354 15.43 2.11 21.02
C HIS A 354 16.66 2.59 20.25
N ASN A 355 17.82 2.52 20.90
CA ASN A 355 19.10 2.59 20.24
C ASN A 355 19.12 1.53 19.15
N TYR A 356 19.22 1.99 17.90
CA TYR A 356 19.56 1.14 16.78
C TYR A 356 20.99 0.66 17.00
N SER A 357 21.14 -0.58 17.49
CA SER A 357 22.38 -1.31 17.31
C SER A 357 22.55 -1.56 15.82
N THR A 358 23.26 -0.66 15.14
CA THR A 358 23.98 -1.02 13.92
C THR A 358 25.14 -1.92 14.35
N ASP A 359 24.81 -3.15 14.72
CA ASP A 359 25.79 -4.22 14.78
C ASP A 359 25.79 -4.86 13.39
N ASN A 360 26.97 -5.14 12.83
CA ASN A 360 27.14 -5.88 11.57
C ASN A 360 26.74 -7.37 11.71
N GLY A 361 25.83 -7.67 12.63
CA GLY A 361 25.34 -9.00 12.96
C GLY A 361 24.19 -9.42 12.05
N ILE A 362 24.24 -10.67 11.59
CA ILE A 362 23.15 -11.32 10.86
C ILE A 362 21.90 -11.30 11.75
N TRP A 363 20.79 -10.74 11.26
CA TRP A 363 19.51 -10.71 11.97
C TRP A 363 19.10 -12.12 12.40
N THR A 364 18.82 -12.29 13.70
CA THR A 364 18.30 -13.54 14.26
C THR A 364 17.07 -13.26 15.13
N PRO A 365 15.90 -13.80 14.77
CA PRO A 365 14.67 -13.58 15.53
C PRO A 365 14.75 -14.28 16.89
N THR A 366 14.40 -13.56 17.96
CA THR A 366 14.38 -14.10 19.33
C THR A 366 12.96 -14.25 19.87
N SER A 367 12.76 -15.16 20.83
CA SER A 367 11.47 -15.35 21.51
C SER A 367 10.98 -14.07 22.19
N ALA A 368 11.88 -13.35 22.87
CA ALA A 368 11.58 -12.08 23.53
C ALA A 368 11.14 -11.00 22.52
N TRP A 369 11.82 -10.90 21.37
CA TRP A 369 11.40 -10.01 20.29
C TRP A 369 10.00 -10.37 19.77
N ALA A 370 9.73 -11.65 19.47
CA ALA A 370 8.43 -12.08 18.97
C ALA A 370 7.29 -11.78 19.97
N GLN A 371 7.53 -12.02 21.26
CA GLN A 371 6.57 -11.72 22.32
C GLN A 371 6.32 -10.21 22.49
N SER A 372 7.33 -9.37 22.24
CA SER A 372 7.24 -7.91 22.44
C SER A 372 6.16 -7.21 21.60
N TRP A 373 5.81 -7.79 20.44
CA TRP A 373 4.82 -7.24 19.52
C TRP A 373 3.61 -8.13 19.30
N LYS A 374 3.71 -9.46 19.44
CA LYS A 374 2.58 -10.39 19.20
C LYS A 374 1.34 -10.01 19.99
N GLY A 375 1.49 -9.72 21.29
CA GLY A 375 0.37 -9.35 22.16
C GLY A 375 -0.26 -7.99 21.83
N LYS A 376 0.40 -7.17 21.00
CA LYS A 376 -0.07 -5.84 20.60
C LYS A 376 -0.83 -5.85 19.27
N LEU A 377 -0.90 -6.99 18.57
CA LEU A 377 -1.62 -7.10 17.31
C LEU A 377 -3.11 -6.75 17.52
N PRO A 378 -3.68 -5.84 16.70
CA PRO A 378 -5.06 -5.38 16.92
C PRO A 378 -6.08 -6.39 16.35
N LEU A 379 -6.12 -7.59 16.91
CA LEU A 379 -6.97 -8.69 16.45
C LEU A 379 -8.38 -8.68 17.06
N GLN A 380 -8.58 -7.96 18.17
CA GLN A 380 -9.80 -8.04 18.98
C GLN A 380 -11.10 -7.85 18.17
N THR A 381 -11.17 -6.83 17.33
CA THR A 381 -12.35 -6.54 16.50
C THR A 381 -12.64 -7.68 15.52
N ILE A 382 -11.63 -8.15 14.80
CA ILE A 382 -11.77 -9.23 13.80
C ILE A 382 -12.14 -10.55 14.47
N MET A 383 -11.53 -10.86 15.62
CA MET A 383 -11.84 -12.07 16.37
C MET A 383 -13.27 -12.04 16.90
N ARG A 384 -13.73 -10.88 17.40
CA ARG A 384 -15.11 -10.71 17.86
C ARG A 384 -16.11 -10.84 16.72
N LEU A 385 -15.81 -10.24 15.56
CA LEU A 385 -16.59 -10.40 14.33
C LEU A 385 -16.75 -11.88 13.96
N LEU A 386 -15.63 -12.62 13.92
CA LEU A 386 -15.63 -14.05 13.58
C LEU A 386 -16.43 -14.89 14.58
N GLN A 387 -16.28 -14.65 15.89
CA GLN A 387 -17.03 -15.35 16.94
C GLN A 387 -18.55 -15.21 16.79
N VAL A 388 -19.01 -14.05 16.33
CA VAL A 388 -20.44 -13.76 16.15
C VAL A 388 -20.96 -14.28 14.81
N LEU A 389 -20.28 -13.96 13.71
CA LEU A 389 -20.80 -14.20 12.37
C LEU A 389 -20.56 -15.62 11.86
N VAL A 390 -19.46 -16.29 12.25
CA VAL A 390 -19.19 -17.66 11.77
C VAL A 390 -20.31 -18.62 12.16
N PRO A 391 -20.75 -18.70 13.44
CA PRO A 391 -21.85 -19.59 13.82
C PRO A 391 -23.18 -19.23 13.15
N GLN A 392 -23.45 -17.94 12.94
CA GLN A 392 -24.69 -17.48 12.27
C GLN A 392 -24.73 -17.90 10.81
N VAL A 393 -23.62 -17.72 10.08
CA VAL A 393 -23.49 -18.13 8.69
C VAL A 393 -23.57 -19.66 8.58
N GLU A 394 -22.85 -20.40 9.42
CA GLU A 394 -22.90 -21.87 9.42
C GLU A 394 -24.31 -22.40 9.71
N LYS A 395 -25.01 -21.82 10.68
CA LYS A 395 -26.42 -22.16 10.98
C LYS A 395 -27.34 -21.93 9.78
N ILE A 396 -27.24 -20.76 9.14
CA ILE A 396 -28.08 -20.42 7.98
C ILE A 396 -27.80 -21.35 6.80
N CYS A 397 -26.53 -21.72 6.58
CA CYS A 397 -26.18 -22.70 5.56
C CYS A 397 -26.79 -24.08 5.84
N MET A 398 -26.83 -24.52 7.11
CA MET A 398 -27.47 -25.78 7.51
C MET A 398 -29.01 -25.72 7.42
N ASP A 399 -29.63 -24.68 7.98
CA ASP A 399 -31.09 -24.56 8.11
C ASP A 399 -31.78 -24.39 6.74
N ARG A 400 -31.13 -23.69 5.80
CA ARG A 400 -31.70 -23.37 4.48
C ARG A 400 -31.06 -24.13 3.33
N GLY A 401 -30.08 -24.99 3.59
CA GLY A 401 -29.32 -25.70 2.55
C GLY A 401 -28.56 -24.76 1.59
N LEU A 402 -28.23 -23.55 2.04
CA LEU A 402 -27.62 -22.52 1.22
C LEU A 402 -26.18 -22.91 0.87
N THR A 403 -25.88 -22.94 -0.43
CA THR A 403 -24.53 -23.19 -0.95
C THR A 403 -24.01 -22.05 -1.83
N ASP A 404 -24.86 -21.08 -2.20
CA ASP A 404 -24.49 -19.95 -3.05
C ASP A 404 -23.83 -18.82 -2.22
N GLU A 405 -22.64 -18.42 -2.66
CA GLU A 405 -21.89 -17.27 -2.14
C GLU A 405 -22.73 -15.98 -2.17
N SER A 406 -23.51 -15.79 -3.23
CA SER A 406 -24.32 -14.57 -3.42
C SER A 406 -25.38 -14.40 -2.32
N GLU A 407 -25.96 -15.51 -1.85
CA GLU A 407 -26.99 -15.50 -0.80
C GLU A 407 -26.39 -15.23 0.57
N ILE A 408 -25.20 -15.78 0.86
CA ILE A 408 -24.46 -15.49 2.09
C ILE A 408 -24.08 -14.00 2.13
N ILE A 409 -23.58 -13.45 1.02
CA ILE A 409 -23.24 -12.02 0.92
C ILE A 409 -24.50 -11.16 1.10
N LYS A 410 -25.64 -11.55 0.52
CA LYS A 410 -26.91 -10.85 0.75
C LYS A 410 -27.32 -10.89 2.22
N PHE A 411 -27.20 -12.03 2.90
CA PHE A 411 -27.46 -12.12 4.34
C PHE A 411 -26.57 -11.16 5.14
N LEU A 412 -25.26 -11.15 4.86
CA LEU A 412 -24.30 -10.28 5.55
C LEU A 412 -24.59 -8.78 5.36
N ARG A 413 -25.11 -8.37 4.19
CA ARG A 413 -25.53 -6.97 3.95
C ARG A 413 -26.71 -6.52 4.81
N HIS A 414 -27.58 -7.43 5.23
CA HIS A 414 -28.72 -7.11 6.08
C HIS A 414 -28.41 -7.31 7.58
N GLY A 415 -27.25 -7.90 7.90
CA GLY A 415 -26.79 -8.07 9.27
C GLY A 415 -26.36 -6.74 9.89
N THR A 416 -26.47 -6.64 11.22
CA THR A 416 -25.94 -5.51 11.99
C THR A 416 -24.98 -6.00 13.06
N LEU A 417 -23.92 -5.23 13.29
CA LEU A 417 -22.93 -5.48 14.34
C LEU A 417 -22.99 -4.44 15.47
N VAL A 418 -24.01 -3.59 15.46
CA VAL A 418 -24.22 -2.57 16.50
C VAL A 418 -24.32 -3.25 17.87
N GLY A 419 -23.48 -2.79 18.81
CA GLY A 419 -23.42 -3.34 20.17
C GLY A 419 -22.67 -4.68 20.31
N LEU A 420 -22.21 -5.29 19.21
CA LEU A 420 -21.51 -6.59 19.25
C LEU A 420 -19.98 -6.46 19.17
N LEU A 421 -19.49 -5.40 18.50
CA LEU A 421 -18.07 -5.10 18.37
C LEU A 421 -17.56 -4.22 19.52
N PRO A 422 -16.25 -4.24 19.80
CA PRO A 422 -15.62 -3.28 20.71
C PRO A 422 -15.83 -1.85 20.25
N ILE A 423 -15.65 -0.90 21.16
CA ILE A 423 -15.71 0.54 20.86
C ILE A 423 -14.78 0.86 19.67
N PRO A 424 -15.27 1.57 18.64
CA PRO A 424 -14.44 1.97 17.51
C PRO A 424 -13.20 2.73 17.96
N HIS A 425 -12.03 2.28 17.51
CA HIS A 425 -10.78 2.97 17.79
C HIS A 425 -10.71 4.28 16.99
N PRO A 426 -10.07 5.36 17.48
CA PRO A 426 -9.95 6.59 16.71
C PRO A 426 -9.31 6.37 15.33
N ILE A 427 -9.77 7.09 14.32
CA ILE A 427 -9.17 7.07 12.98
C ILE A 427 -7.85 7.82 13.04
N LEU A 428 -6.75 7.10 12.79
CA LEU A 428 -5.41 7.65 12.67
C LEU A 428 -5.05 7.85 11.20
N ILE A 429 -4.72 9.09 10.84
CA ILE A 429 -4.25 9.45 9.51
C ILE A 429 -2.77 9.76 9.56
N ARG A 430 -1.99 9.06 8.74
CA ARG A 430 -0.54 9.24 8.58
C ARG A 430 -0.29 10.20 7.41
N LYS A 431 -0.08 11.48 7.71
CA LYS A 431 0.18 12.50 6.69
C LYS A 431 1.65 12.54 6.33
N TYR A 432 1.97 12.69 5.05
CA TYR A 432 3.35 12.84 4.59
C TYR A 432 4.00 14.09 5.20
N GLN A 433 5.21 13.91 5.74
CA GLN A 433 6.06 14.97 6.25
C GLN A 433 7.41 14.98 5.50
N PRO A 434 7.78 16.12 4.87
CA PRO A 434 9.10 16.29 4.29
C PRO A 434 10.19 16.13 5.35
N ASN A 435 11.27 15.44 4.99
CA ASN A 435 12.46 15.29 5.85
C ASN A 435 13.74 15.32 5.01
N SER A 436 14.90 15.44 5.66
CA SER A 436 16.19 15.52 4.97
C SER A 436 16.45 14.36 4.00
N GLY A 437 16.07 13.13 4.38
CA GLY A 437 16.24 11.94 3.54
C GLY A 437 15.39 11.98 2.27
N THR A 438 14.09 12.30 2.39
CA THR A 438 13.20 12.43 1.23
C THR A 438 13.61 13.62 0.35
N VAL A 439 14.03 14.73 0.95
CA VAL A 439 14.54 15.90 0.22
C VAL A 439 15.79 15.52 -0.58
N MET A 440 16.72 14.79 0.02
CA MET A 440 17.92 14.29 -0.67
C MET A 440 17.54 13.35 -1.81
N TRP A 441 16.67 12.38 -1.54
CA TRP A 441 16.19 11.43 -2.55
C TRP A 441 15.55 12.15 -3.74
N PHE A 442 14.62 13.08 -3.49
CA PHE A 442 13.96 13.86 -4.54
C PHE A 442 14.96 14.70 -5.33
N ARG A 443 15.93 15.31 -4.65
CA ARG A 443 16.98 16.11 -5.30
C ARG A 443 17.81 15.23 -6.23
N THR A 444 18.32 14.10 -5.75
CA THR A 444 19.12 13.17 -6.55
C THR A 444 18.33 12.63 -7.74
N TYR A 445 17.07 12.22 -7.52
CA TYR A 445 16.23 11.73 -8.61
C TYR A 445 15.91 12.81 -9.65
N THR A 446 15.57 14.03 -9.21
CA THR A 446 15.27 15.15 -10.13
C THR A 446 16.48 15.49 -11.01
N TRP A 447 17.66 15.63 -10.41
CA TRP A 447 18.88 15.91 -11.17
C TRP A 447 19.30 14.72 -12.04
N GLY A 448 19.06 13.49 -11.61
CA GLY A 448 19.23 12.28 -12.42
C GLY A 448 18.38 12.31 -13.70
N VAL A 449 17.09 12.63 -13.59
CA VAL A 449 16.19 12.74 -14.74
C VAL A 449 16.63 13.88 -15.67
N ILE A 450 16.95 15.06 -15.12
CA ILE A 450 17.44 16.20 -15.92
C ILE A 450 18.72 15.82 -16.66
N TYR A 451 19.67 15.18 -16.00
CA TYR A 451 20.91 14.73 -16.61
C TYR A 451 20.66 13.75 -17.76
N LEU A 452 19.90 12.68 -17.52
CA LEU A 452 19.63 11.64 -18.51
C LEU A 452 18.87 12.17 -19.74
N ARG A 453 18.07 13.23 -19.59
CA ARG A 453 17.37 13.86 -20.72
C ARG A 453 18.24 14.76 -21.57
N ASN A 454 19.28 15.32 -20.98
CA ASN A 454 20.13 16.30 -21.63
C ASN A 454 21.53 15.73 -21.85
N VAL A 455 21.60 14.45 -22.22
CA VAL A 455 22.83 13.80 -22.70
C VAL A 455 23.09 14.19 -24.16
N GLU A 456 22.04 14.47 -24.93
CA GLU A 456 22.13 14.80 -26.35
C GLU A 456 21.11 15.89 -26.75
N PRO A 457 21.54 17.15 -26.97
CA PRO A 457 22.91 17.66 -26.77
C PRO A 457 23.27 17.72 -25.27
N PRO A 458 24.55 17.48 -24.92
CA PRO A 458 24.99 17.51 -23.53
C PRO A 458 25.05 18.95 -23.01
N ILE A 459 24.05 19.38 -22.23
CA ILE A 459 23.95 20.77 -21.76
C ILE A 459 25.01 21.16 -20.72
N TRP A 460 25.64 20.16 -20.10
CA TRP A 460 26.66 20.33 -19.05
C TRP A 460 28.08 20.12 -19.57
N TYR A 461 28.24 19.80 -20.86
CA TYR A 461 29.55 19.71 -21.47
C TYR A 461 30.24 21.08 -21.42
N ASP A 462 31.52 21.09 -21.05
CA ASP A 462 32.33 22.32 -20.91
C ASP A 462 31.81 23.31 -19.83
N THR A 463 31.11 22.79 -18.81
CA THR A 463 30.72 23.56 -17.62
C THR A 463 31.43 23.04 -16.37
N ASP A 464 31.61 23.90 -15.36
CA ASP A 464 32.13 23.49 -14.05
C ASP A 464 31.12 22.68 -13.19
N VAL A 465 29.94 22.36 -13.74
CA VAL A 465 28.85 21.72 -13.01
C VAL A 465 29.13 20.23 -12.83
N LYS A 466 29.40 19.81 -11.58
CA LYS A 466 29.60 18.42 -11.19
C LYS A 466 28.34 17.88 -10.49
N LEU A 467 27.51 17.12 -11.21
CA LEU A 467 26.25 16.58 -10.68
C LEU A 467 26.40 15.27 -9.91
N PHE A 468 27.39 14.43 -10.25
CA PHE A 468 27.60 13.12 -9.67
C PHE A 468 29.08 12.92 -9.32
N GLU A 469 29.34 12.33 -8.17
CA GLU A 469 30.66 11.80 -7.85
C GLU A 469 30.80 10.44 -8.56
N ILE A 470 31.72 10.37 -9.52
CA ILE A 470 32.05 9.10 -10.17
C ILE A 470 32.94 8.33 -9.20
N GLN A 471 32.37 7.36 -8.49
CA GLN A 471 33.17 6.37 -7.79
C GLN A 471 33.90 5.51 -8.84
N ARG A 472 35.21 5.72 -8.95
CA ARG A 472 36.08 4.77 -9.66
C ARG A 472 36.17 3.52 -8.78
N ILE A 473 35.72 2.38 -9.34
CA ILE A 473 35.91 1.05 -8.75
C ILE A 473 37.35 0.62 -8.99
#